data_AF-A0A0F8Z6J2-F1
#
_entry.id   AF-A0A0F8Z6J2-F1
#
_cell.length_a   1.000
_cell.length_b   1.000
_cell.length_c   1.000
_cell.angle_alpha   90.00
_cell.angle_beta   90.00
_cell.angle_gamma   90.00
#
_symmetry.space_group_name_H-M   'P 1'
#
loop_
_entity.id
_entity.type
_entity.pdbx_description
1 polymer ?
#
loop_
_entity_poly.entity_id
_entity_poly.type
_entity_poly.pdbx_seq_one_letter_code
_entity_poly.pdbx_strand_id
1 'polypeptide(L)'
;MATLDKSLLDLSTEVVPSLTFTVDGEPYALRTISHLSKLEEARLRTLNKQEEAILAKVETVDPEQEAVLMKLHERLFDLRIELITMMTDLPKEKAEKLPPMQQQKLINFVGLEVETIRQRMAATEAIEEEVDTGAEGESETPNEEE
;
A
#
# COMPACT_ATOMS: atom_id res chain seq x y z
N MET A 1 -29.00 42.52 25.11
CA MET A 1 -27.64 41.97 25.12
C MET A 1 -27.66 40.68 24.32
N ALA A 2 -27.13 40.69 23.10
CA ALA A 2 -27.03 39.48 22.28
C ALA A 2 -25.76 38.72 22.67
N THR A 3 -25.91 37.46 23.04
CA THR A 3 -24.81 36.53 23.31
C THR A 3 -24.23 36.07 21.98
N LEU A 4 -23.14 36.74 21.57
CA LEU A 4 -22.31 36.30 20.44
C LEU A 4 -21.64 34.95 20.77
N ASP A 5 -21.76 34.02 19.83
CA ASP A 5 -20.72 33.08 19.38
C ASP A 5 -19.93 32.32 20.43
N LYS A 6 -20.41 31.13 20.80
CA LYS A 6 -19.60 30.15 21.55
C LYS A 6 -19.41 28.78 20.91
N SER A 7 -19.73 28.59 19.63
CA SER A 7 -19.41 27.31 18.97
C SER A 7 -19.28 27.38 17.43
N LEU A 8 -18.76 28.48 16.88
CA LEU A 8 -18.67 28.62 15.42
C LEU A 8 -17.49 27.85 14.80
N LEU A 9 -16.49 27.46 15.60
CA LEU A 9 -15.28 26.75 15.14
C LEU A 9 -14.82 25.80 16.24
N ASP A 10 -15.33 24.57 16.22
CA ASP A 10 -14.71 23.45 16.94
C ASP A 10 -13.55 22.96 16.06
N LEU A 11 -12.39 23.61 16.19
CA LEU A 11 -11.17 23.23 15.49
C LEU A 11 -10.51 22.10 16.27
N SER A 12 -10.86 20.85 15.94
CA SER A 12 -10.10 19.71 16.43
C SER A 12 -8.67 19.81 15.90
N THR A 13 -7.70 19.93 16.82
CA THR A 13 -6.26 19.87 16.53
C THR A 13 -5.73 18.44 16.60
N GLU A 14 -6.61 17.44 16.63
CA GLU A 14 -6.22 16.04 16.73
C GLU A 14 -5.63 15.59 15.38
N VAL A 15 -4.29 15.70 15.30
CA VAL A 15 -3.53 15.19 14.17
C VAL A 15 -3.56 13.68 14.25
N VAL A 16 -4.32 13.05 13.36
CA VAL A 16 -4.28 11.60 13.20
C VAL A 16 -2.82 11.19 12.96
N PRO A 17 -2.26 10.25 13.74
CA PRO A 17 -0.88 9.84 13.55
C PRO A 17 -0.76 9.03 12.26
N SER A 18 0.23 9.39 11.43
CA SER A 18 0.62 8.59 10.28
C SER A 18 1.15 7.22 10.72
N LEU A 19 0.91 6.20 9.90
CA LEU A 19 1.54 4.90 10.10
C LEU A 19 3.00 4.97 9.67
N THR A 20 3.84 4.04 10.13
CA THR A 20 5.24 3.98 9.75
C THR A 20 5.59 2.62 9.17
N PHE A 21 6.40 2.60 8.13
CA PHE A 21 6.96 1.39 7.54
C PHE A 21 8.46 1.57 7.31
N THR A 22 9.19 0.47 7.11
CA THR A 22 10.65 0.50 7.00
C THR A 22 11.09 0.04 5.62
N VAL A 23 12.02 0.78 4.99
CA VAL A 23 12.70 0.40 3.75
C VAL A 23 14.20 0.51 3.99
N ASP A 24 14.94 -0.56 3.75
CA ASP A 24 16.40 -0.63 3.98
C ASP A 24 16.81 -0.21 5.41
N GLY A 25 15.97 -0.50 6.40
CA GLY A 25 16.21 -0.13 7.81
C GLY A 25 15.85 1.31 8.18
N GLU A 26 15.41 2.14 7.22
CA GLU A 26 14.98 3.51 7.46
C GLU A 26 13.45 3.62 7.58
N PRO A 27 12.91 4.33 8.59
CA PRO A 27 11.48 4.52 8.77
C PRO A 27 10.94 5.61 7.85
N TYR A 28 9.78 5.35 7.27
CA TYR A 28 9.01 6.25 6.41
C TYR A 28 7.57 6.33 6.91
N ALA A 29 6.96 7.51 6.76
CA ALA A 29 5.58 7.75 7.08
C ALA A 29 4.67 7.31 5.93
N LEU A 30 3.63 6.54 6.26
CA LEU A 30 2.48 6.26 5.42
C LEU A 30 1.31 7.12 5.89
N ARG A 31 0.94 8.06 5.02
CA ARG A 31 -0.26 8.90 5.17
C ARG A 31 -1.50 8.08 4.83
N THR A 32 -2.61 8.43 5.46
CA THR A 32 -3.94 7.90 5.15
C THR A 32 -4.78 8.95 4.45
N ILE A 33 -5.97 8.57 3.98
CA ILE A 33 -6.89 9.50 3.32
C ILE A 33 -7.26 10.70 4.21
N SER A 34 -7.29 10.51 5.53
CA SER A 34 -7.54 11.55 6.54
C SER A 34 -6.42 12.61 6.62
N HIS A 35 -5.26 12.37 6.01
CA HIS A 35 -4.16 13.34 5.93
C HIS A 35 -4.18 14.16 4.63
N LEU A 36 -5.08 13.84 3.69
CA LEU A 36 -5.15 14.48 2.40
C LEU A 36 -6.17 15.62 2.39
N SER A 37 -5.85 16.69 1.67
CA SER A 37 -6.87 17.65 1.26
C SER A 37 -7.86 16.98 0.29
N LYS A 38 -9.07 17.56 0.16
CA LYS A 38 -10.07 17.06 -0.80
C LYS A 38 -9.58 17.00 -2.24
N LEU A 39 -8.66 17.90 -2.61
CA LEU A 39 -8.07 17.92 -3.95
C LEU A 39 -7.06 16.78 -4.13
N GLU A 40 -6.23 16.53 -3.12
CA GLU A 40 -5.29 15.40 -3.11
C GLU A 40 -6.06 14.07 -3.10
N GLU A 41 -7.13 13.96 -2.32
CA GLU A 41 -7.99 12.78 -2.32
C GLU A 41 -8.61 12.53 -3.71
N ALA A 42 -9.14 13.57 -4.37
CA ALA A 42 -9.70 13.45 -5.71
C ALA A 42 -8.63 13.02 -6.74
N ARG A 43 -7.42 13.57 -6.62
CA ARG A 43 -6.28 13.17 -7.45
C ARG A 43 -5.90 11.71 -7.19
N LEU A 44 -5.81 11.30 -5.93
CA LEU A 44 -5.53 9.93 -5.54
C LEU A 44 -6.54 8.93 -6.11
N ARG A 45 -7.84 9.23 -5.97
CA ARG A 45 -8.92 8.40 -6.54
C ARG A 45 -8.81 8.30 -8.06
N THR A 46 -8.40 9.38 -8.73
CA THR A 46 -8.20 9.40 -10.17
C THR A 46 -7.03 8.51 -10.58
N LEU A 47 -5.90 8.61 -9.88
CA LEU A 47 -4.72 7.79 -10.11
C LEU A 47 -5.02 6.30 -9.84
N ASN A 48 -5.67 5.95 -8.72
CA ASN A 48 -6.08 4.58 -8.44
C ASN A 48 -6.97 3.99 -9.55
N LYS A 49 -7.96 4.75 -10.04
CA LYS A 49 -8.79 4.28 -11.16
C LYS A 49 -8.00 4.06 -12.46
N GLN A 50 -6.97 4.87 -12.69
CA GLN A 50 -6.09 4.69 -13.84
C GLN A 50 -5.19 3.46 -13.67
N GLU A 51 -4.73 3.17 -12.46
CA GLU A 51 -3.99 1.95 -12.10
C GLU A 51 -4.82 0.70 -12.43
N GLU A 52 -6.04 0.64 -11.89
CA GLU A 52 -6.99 -0.46 -12.10
C GLU A 52 -7.29 -0.67 -13.59
N ALA A 53 -7.49 0.44 -14.33
CA ALA A 53 -7.77 0.38 -15.77
C ALA A 53 -6.57 -0.13 -16.58
N ILE A 54 -5.34 0.20 -16.18
CA ILE A 54 -4.12 -0.31 -16.85
C ILE A 54 -3.95 -1.79 -16.53
N LEU A 55 -4.14 -2.22 -15.28
CA LEU A 55 -4.10 -3.63 -14.90
C LEU A 55 -5.10 -4.47 -15.71
N ALA A 56 -6.37 -4.05 -15.73
CA ALA A 56 -7.40 -4.71 -16.52
C ALA A 56 -7.04 -4.76 -18.01
N LYS A 57 -6.38 -3.72 -18.53
CA LYS A 57 -5.91 -3.71 -19.92
C LYS A 57 -4.79 -4.71 -20.16
N VAL A 58 -3.79 -4.80 -19.26
CA VAL A 58 -2.69 -5.77 -19.35
C VAL A 58 -3.22 -7.20 -19.44
N GLU A 59 -4.27 -7.54 -18.68
CA GLU A 59 -4.90 -8.86 -18.70
C GLU A 59 -5.61 -9.20 -20.03
N THR A 60 -5.99 -8.19 -20.80
CA THR A 60 -6.72 -8.35 -22.07
C THR A 60 -5.83 -8.28 -23.31
N VAL A 61 -4.61 -7.79 -23.18
CA VAL A 61 -3.68 -7.63 -24.31
C VAL A 61 -3.06 -8.98 -24.65
N ASP A 62 -3.01 -9.27 -25.94
CA ASP A 62 -2.37 -10.47 -26.46
C ASP A 62 -0.88 -10.53 -26.06
N PRO A 63 -0.39 -11.63 -25.47
CA PRO A 63 1.01 -11.83 -25.15
C PRO A 63 1.98 -11.61 -26.33
N GLU A 64 1.53 -11.81 -27.57
CA GLU A 64 2.34 -11.56 -28.77
C GLU A 64 2.58 -10.07 -29.03
N GLN A 65 1.81 -9.18 -28.39
CA GLN A 65 1.97 -7.72 -28.48
C GLN A 65 2.93 -7.18 -27.41
N GLU A 66 4.13 -7.74 -27.34
CA GLU A 66 5.15 -7.44 -26.32
C GLU A 66 5.42 -5.93 -26.18
N ALA A 67 5.53 -5.20 -27.30
CA ALA A 67 5.77 -3.76 -27.28
C ALA A 67 4.62 -2.94 -26.65
N VAL A 68 3.38 -3.44 -26.72
CA VAL A 68 2.22 -2.82 -26.07
C VAL A 68 2.24 -3.14 -24.58
N LEU A 69 2.52 -4.39 -24.23
CA LEU A 69 2.63 -4.83 -22.83
C LEU A 69 3.74 -4.07 -22.09
N MET A 70 4.93 -3.92 -22.69
CA MET A 70 6.02 -3.14 -22.10
C MET A 70 5.60 -1.71 -21.79
N LYS A 71 4.93 -1.02 -22.73
CA LYS A 71 4.44 0.36 -22.50
C LYS A 71 3.39 0.44 -21.41
N LEU A 72 2.53 -0.58 -21.28
CA LEU A 72 1.56 -0.64 -20.20
C LEU A 72 2.25 -0.86 -18.85
N HIS A 73 3.25 -1.73 -18.79
CA HIS A 73 4.03 -1.97 -17.59
C HIS A 73 4.85 -0.75 -17.16
N GLU A 74 5.49 -0.04 -18.09
CA GLU A 74 6.18 1.22 -17.81
C GLU A 74 5.22 2.27 -17.23
N ARG A 75 4.06 2.45 -17.88
CA ARG A 75 3.05 3.39 -17.41
C ARG A 75 2.46 2.99 -16.06
N LEU A 76 2.25 1.69 -15.84
CA LEU A 76 1.82 1.17 -14.55
C LEU A 76 2.86 1.47 -13.48
N PHE A 77 4.14 1.20 -13.75
CA PHE A 77 5.24 1.50 -12.85
C PHE A 77 5.27 2.98 -12.48
N ASP A 78 5.26 3.90 -13.44
CA ASP A 78 5.27 5.34 -13.18
C ASP A 78 4.11 5.77 -12.27
N LEU A 79 2.92 5.25 -12.55
CA LEU A 79 1.71 5.57 -11.80
C LEU A 79 1.79 5.04 -10.36
N ARG A 80 2.35 3.84 -10.17
CA ARG A 80 2.60 3.26 -8.84
C ARG A 80 3.57 4.10 -8.03
N ILE A 81 4.62 4.60 -8.65
CA ILE A 81 5.56 5.53 -8.00
C ILE A 81 4.85 6.83 -7.60
N GLU A 82 4.00 7.39 -8.46
CA GLU A 82 3.21 8.59 -8.13
C GLU A 82 2.26 8.35 -6.94
N LEU A 83 1.55 7.22 -6.91
CA LEU A 83 0.68 6.84 -5.79
C LEU A 83 1.47 6.69 -4.48
N ILE A 84 2.60 5.99 -4.52
CA ILE A 84 3.46 5.77 -3.35
C ILE A 84 4.01 7.10 -2.82
N THR A 85 4.56 7.95 -3.70
CA THR A 85 5.14 9.24 -3.29
C THR A 85 4.09 10.27 -2.85
N MET A 86 2.83 10.11 -3.26
CA MET A 86 1.72 10.92 -2.76
C MET A 86 1.31 10.53 -1.33
N MET A 87 1.33 9.22 -1.04
CA MET A 87 0.88 8.68 0.24
C MET A 87 1.99 8.48 1.25
N THR A 88 3.25 8.65 0.87
CA THR A 88 4.40 8.44 1.76
C THR A 88 5.37 9.60 1.68
N ASP A 89 6.27 9.68 2.65
CA ASP A 89 7.45 10.55 2.58
C ASP A 89 8.67 9.85 1.95
N LEU A 90 8.48 8.65 1.38
CA LEU A 90 9.53 7.91 0.69
C LEU A 90 9.98 8.70 -0.57
N PRO A 91 11.28 9.00 -0.71
CA PRO A 91 11.80 9.66 -1.91
C PRO A 91 11.54 8.83 -3.16
N LYS A 92 11.27 9.52 -4.28
CA LYS A 92 10.95 8.89 -5.56
C LYS A 92 12.00 7.88 -5.99
N GLU A 93 13.28 8.21 -5.79
CA GLU A 93 14.42 7.38 -6.17
C GLU A 93 14.51 6.08 -5.38
N LYS A 94 13.96 6.05 -4.15
CA LYS A 94 13.84 4.83 -3.35
C LYS A 94 12.59 4.04 -3.76
N ALA A 95 11.47 4.73 -3.99
CA ALA A 95 10.25 4.09 -4.48
C ALA A 95 10.47 3.35 -5.82
N GLU A 96 11.22 3.94 -6.75
CA GLU A 96 11.56 3.34 -8.05
C GLU A 96 12.39 2.05 -7.92
N LYS A 97 13.13 1.88 -6.83
CA LYS A 97 13.95 0.69 -6.57
C LYS A 97 13.20 -0.42 -5.86
N LEU A 98 11.98 -0.15 -5.37
CA LEU A 98 11.18 -1.17 -4.70
C LEU A 98 10.79 -2.26 -5.71
N PRO A 99 10.91 -3.55 -5.34
CA PRO A 99 10.36 -4.66 -6.11
C PRO A 99 8.85 -4.47 -6.38
N PRO A 100 8.33 -4.90 -7.54
CA PRO A 100 6.92 -4.74 -7.89
C PRO A 100 5.93 -5.26 -6.84
N MET A 101 6.27 -6.37 -6.16
CA MET A 101 5.44 -6.90 -5.07
C MET A 101 5.38 -5.96 -3.86
N GLN A 102 6.48 -5.28 -3.52
CA GLN A 102 6.50 -4.33 -2.41
C GLN A 102 5.75 -3.04 -2.78
N GLN A 103 5.87 -2.58 -4.03
CA GLN A 103 5.05 -1.48 -4.54
C GLN A 103 3.56 -1.82 -4.45
N GLN A 104 3.16 -3.02 -4.89
CA GLN A 104 1.78 -3.50 -4.78
C GLN A 104 1.29 -3.54 -3.33
N LYS A 105 2.13 -4.03 -2.39
CA LYS A 105 1.79 -4.03 -0.97
C LYS A 105 1.48 -2.62 -0.46
N LEU A 106 2.32 -1.62 -0.79
CA LEU A 106 2.07 -0.23 -0.41
C LEU A 106 0.80 0.33 -1.04
N ILE A 107 0.55 0.03 -2.31
CA ILE A 107 -0.66 0.48 -3.03
C ILE A 107 -1.94 -0.08 -2.40
N ASN A 108 -1.90 -1.30 -1.86
CA ASN A 108 -3.07 -1.89 -1.20
C ASN A 108 -3.52 -1.13 0.05
N PHE A 109 -2.68 -0.23 0.59
CA PHE A 109 -3.01 0.64 1.71
C PHE A 109 -3.35 2.08 1.27
N VAL A 110 -3.14 2.41 0.01
CA VAL A 110 -3.43 3.74 -0.55
C VAL A 110 -4.93 4.04 -0.47
N GLY A 111 -5.26 5.21 0.08
CA GLY A 111 -6.65 5.69 0.17
C GLY A 111 -7.50 5.01 1.24
N LEU A 112 -6.88 4.21 2.13
CA LEU A 112 -7.57 3.62 3.28
C LEU A 112 -7.45 4.51 4.52
N GLU A 113 -8.39 4.31 5.45
CA GLU A 113 -8.35 4.87 6.80
C GLU A 113 -7.42 4.05 7.70
N VAL A 114 -6.90 4.67 8.76
CA VAL A 114 -5.95 4.05 9.70
C VAL A 114 -6.48 2.74 10.28
N GLU A 115 -7.76 2.72 10.69
CA GLU A 115 -8.38 1.53 11.29
C GLU A 115 -8.43 0.35 10.30
N THR A 116 -8.78 0.62 9.05
CA THR A 116 -8.82 -0.39 7.98
C THR A 116 -7.42 -0.94 7.70
N ILE A 117 -6.39 -0.08 7.72
CA ILE A 117 -5.01 -0.51 7.53
C ILE A 117 -4.57 -1.42 8.68
N ARG A 118 -4.84 -1.03 9.94
CA ARG A 118 -4.50 -1.84 11.12
C ARG A 118 -5.18 -3.20 11.09
N GLN A 119 -6.46 -3.26 10.73
CA GLN A 119 -7.19 -4.53 10.57
C GLN A 119 -6.56 -5.43 9.50
N ARG A 120 -6.14 -4.87 8.37
CA ARG A 120 -5.47 -5.62 7.31
C ARG A 120 -4.09 -6.12 7.72
N MET A 121 -3.31 -5.30 8.43
CA MET A 121 -2.00 -5.71 8.94
C MET A 121 -2.14 -6.86 9.93
N ALA A 122 -3.03 -6.75 10.90
CA ALA A 122 -3.29 -7.81 11.88
C ALA A 122 -3.78 -9.12 11.24
N ALA A 123 -4.62 -9.03 10.19
CA ALA A 123 -5.06 -10.20 9.44
C ALA A 123 -3.93 -10.85 8.62
N THR A 124 -2.94 -10.07 8.18
CA THR A 124 -1.79 -10.58 7.42
C THR A 124 -0.79 -11.28 8.36
N GLU A 125 -0.51 -10.68 9.52
CA GLU A 125 0.35 -11.27 10.57
C GLU A 125 -0.21 -12.60 11.09
N ALA A 126 -1.53 -12.70 11.29
CA ALA A 126 -2.18 -13.95 11.73
C ALA A 126 -2.04 -15.10 10.72
N ILE A 127 -1.98 -14.81 9.42
CA ILE A 127 -1.79 -15.83 8.37
C ILE A 127 -0.33 -16.28 8.31
N GLU A 128 0.62 -15.37 8.56
CA GLU A 128 2.05 -15.71 8.58
C GLU A 128 2.42 -16.60 9.79
N GLU A 129 1.78 -16.44 10.95
CA GLU A 129 1.98 -17.31 12.12
C GLU A 129 1.41 -18.74 11.96
N GLU A 130 0.31 -18.91 11.21
CA GLU A 130 -0.27 -20.25 10.96
C GLU A 130 0.54 -21.10 9.97
N VAL A 131 1.36 -20.47 9.13
CA VAL A 131 2.21 -21.19 8.15
C VAL A 131 3.53 -21.66 8.77
N ASP A 132 4.05 -20.95 9.77
CA ASP A 132 5.32 -21.29 10.45
C ASP A 132 5.17 -22.37 11.53
N THR A 133 3.93 -22.69 11.94
CA THR A 133 3.65 -23.74 12.95
C THR A 133 3.31 -25.10 12.34
N GLY A 134 3.35 -25.25 11.01
CA GLY A 134 2.91 -26.45 10.29
C GLY A 134 4.01 -27.37 9.71
N ALA A 135 5.30 -27.11 9.97
CA ALA A 135 6.41 -27.85 9.34
C ALA A 135 7.39 -28.49 10.34
N GLU A 136 6.90 -29.05 11.45
CA GLU A 136 7.67 -30.00 12.25
C GLU A 136 6.82 -31.26 12.49
N GLY A 137 6.89 -32.19 11.52
CA GLY A 137 6.15 -33.44 11.55
C GLY A 137 6.91 -34.56 10.85
N GLU A 138 7.89 -35.10 11.58
CA GLU A 138 8.36 -36.50 11.53
C GLU A 138 9.10 -36.97 10.27
N SER A 139 10.41 -36.69 10.24
CA SER A 139 11.39 -37.60 9.64
C SER A 139 11.82 -38.64 10.69
N GLU A 140 11.21 -39.82 10.68
CA GLU A 140 11.81 -41.02 11.29
C GLU A 140 11.79 -42.16 10.27
N THR A 141 12.91 -42.36 9.59
CA THR A 141 13.28 -43.68 9.06
C THR A 141 14.42 -44.21 9.92
N PRO A 142 14.19 -45.24 10.75
CA PRO A 142 15.29 -45.86 11.47
C PRO A 142 16.08 -46.73 10.49
N ASN A 143 17.37 -46.42 10.42
CA ASN A 143 18.39 -47.23 9.77
C ASN A 143 18.75 -48.36 10.74
N GLU A 144 18.37 -49.61 10.45
CA GLU A 144 18.95 -50.79 11.10
C GLU A 144 19.94 -51.45 10.14
N GLU A 145 21.22 -51.37 10.53
CA GLU A 145 22.32 -52.18 10.02
C GLU A 145 22.23 -53.60 10.62
N GLU A 146 22.12 -54.63 9.77
CA GLU A 146 23.03 -55.79 9.66
C GLU A 146 22.57 -56.77 8.56
#